data_AF-S9ZTX6-F1
#
_entry.id   AF-S9ZTX6-F1
#
_cell.length_a   1.000
_cell.length_b   1.000
_cell.length_c   1.000
_cell.angle_alpha   90.00
_cell.angle_beta   90.00
_cell.angle_gamma   90.00
#
_symmetry.space_group_name_H-M   'P 1'
#
loop_
_entity.id
_entity.type
_entity.pdbx_description
1 polymer ?
#
loop_
_entity_poly.entity_id
_entity_poly.type
_entity_poly.pdbx_seq_one_letter_code
_entity_poly.pdbx_strand_id
1 'polypeptide(L)' 'MTAPLLAELRRCPTCNRWGGQRTLGEDGSTVELDPTNSRGACHEGPWHGSLRGPRNACGQWRCWVRITSTA' A
#
# COMPACT_ATOMS: atom_id res chain seq x y z
N MET A 1 -4.64 -1.77 -21.39
CA MET A 1 -4.34 -2.20 -20.01
C MET A 1 -3.30 -1.23 -19.48
N THR A 2 -3.60 -0.48 -18.43
CA THR A 2 -2.66 0.49 -17.86
C THR A 2 -1.69 -0.27 -16.95
N ALA A 3 -0.39 -0.02 -17.09
CA ALA A 3 0.63 -0.65 -16.25
C ALA A 3 0.41 -0.31 -14.76
N PRO A 4 0.69 -1.23 -13.81
CA PRO A 4 0.52 -0.97 -12.39
C PRO A 4 1.46 0.13 -11.90
N LEU A 5 1.03 0.85 -10.86
CA LEU A 5 1.90 1.79 -10.15
C LEU A 5 2.71 1.05 -9.08
N LEU A 6 4.02 1.24 -9.09
CA LEU A 6 4.90 0.69 -8.07
C LEU A 6 4.92 1.60 -6.85
N ALA A 7 4.63 1.05 -5.67
CA ALA A 7 4.64 1.82 -4.44
C ALA A 7 6.05 1.93 -3.87
N GLU A 8 6.43 3.15 -3.50
CA GLU A 8 7.69 3.40 -2.82
C GLU A 8 7.66 2.89 -1.36
N LEU A 9 8.83 2.44 -0.88
CA LEU A 9 9.03 2.08 0.52
C LEU A 9 8.75 3.28 1.44
N ARG A 10 8.21 3.02 2.64
CA ARG A 10 7.84 4.05 3.63
C ARG A 10 6.75 5.02 3.16
N ARG A 11 5.96 4.65 2.16
CA ARG A 11 4.73 5.34 1.77
C ARG A 11 3.49 4.61 2.26
N CYS A 12 2.34 5.28 2.17
CA CYS A 12 1.06 4.72 2.57
C CYS A 12 0.80 3.33 1.96
N PRO A 13 1.02 3.07 0.66
CA PRO A 13 0.68 1.76 0.11
C PRO A 13 1.55 0.59 0.59
N THR A 14 2.78 0.88 1.04
CA THR A 14 3.67 -0.11 1.65
C THR A 14 3.47 -0.22 3.17
N CYS A 15 2.48 0.49 3.73
CA CYS A 15 2.19 0.51 5.16
C CYS A 15 1.13 -0.54 5.54
N ASN A 16 1.34 -1.27 6.64
CA ASN A 16 0.37 -2.25 7.14
C ASN A 16 -0.98 -1.63 7.52
N ARG A 17 -0.99 -0.34 7.86
CA ARG A 17 -2.17 0.41 8.30
C ARG A 17 -3.01 0.97 7.16
N TRP A 18 -2.55 0.84 5.91
CA TRP A 18 -3.27 1.36 4.75
C TRP A 18 -4.28 0.33 4.24
N GLY A 19 -5.49 0.80 3.93
CA GLY A 19 -6.64 -0.01 3.53
C GLY A 19 -6.90 -0.10 2.03
N GLY A 20 -6.01 0.45 1.20
CA GLY A 20 -6.20 0.43 -0.25
C GLY A 20 -5.85 -0.93 -0.84
N GLN A 21 -6.44 -1.22 -2.01
CA GLN A 21 -6.13 -2.41 -2.79
C GLN A 21 -4.67 -2.37 -3.24
N ARG A 22 -3.98 -3.50 -3.03
CA ARG A 22 -2.58 -3.70 -3.41
C ARG A 22 -2.28 -5.18 -3.58
N THR A 23 -1.31 -5.47 -4.42
CA THR A 23 -0.77 -6.82 -4.64
C THR A 23 0.73 -6.82 -4.42
N LEU A 24 1.28 -7.98 -4.08
CA LEU A 24 2.72 -8.20 -4.23
C LEU A 24 2.99 -8.49 -5.72
N GLY A 25 4.03 -7.87 -6.26
CA GLY A 25 4.57 -8.20 -7.57
C GLY A 25 5.26 -9.56 -7.57
N GLU A 26 5.67 -10.00 -8.76
CA GLU A 26 6.26 -11.33 -8.99
C GLU A 26 7.58 -11.56 -8.24
N ASP A 27 8.31 -10.48 -7.93
CA ASP A 27 9.54 -10.51 -7.14
C ASP A 27 9.31 -10.77 -5.64
N GLY A 28 8.05 -10.81 -5.20
CA GLY A 28 7.64 -11.01 -3.81
C GLY A 28 7.95 -9.82 -2.88
N SER A 29 8.45 -8.71 -3.40
CA SER A 29 8.95 -7.58 -2.61
C SER A 29 8.33 -6.25 -3.01
N THR A 30 7.94 -6.12 -4.28
CA THR A 30 7.35 -4.92 -4.84
C THR A 30 5.86 -4.89 -4.52
N VAL A 31 5.35 -3.72 -4.11
CA VAL A 31 3.92 -3.49 -3.90
C VAL A 31 3.35 -2.77 -5.12
N GLU A 32 2.38 -3.39 -5.77
CA GLU A 32 1.73 -2.90 -6.98
C GLU A 32 0.32 -2.39 -6.70
N LEU A 33 -0.06 -1.32 -7.38
CA LEU A 33 -1.35 -0.66 -7.26
C LEU A 33 -2.01 -0.51 -8.62
N ASP A 34 -3.34 -0.64 -8.65
CA ASP A 34 -4.14 -0.23 -9.81
C ASP A 34 -4.04 1.30 -9.97
N PRO A 35 -3.59 1.83 -11.12
CA PRO A 35 -3.50 3.27 -11.36
C PRO A 35 -4.84 4.00 -11.17
N THR A 36 -5.94 3.34 -11.50
CA THR A 36 -7.31 3.87 -11.42
C THR A 36 -7.90 3.77 -10.01
N ASN A 37 -7.35 2.89 -9.16
CA ASN A 37 -7.78 2.67 -7.78
C ASN A 37 -6.58 2.68 -6.80
N SER A 38 -5.75 3.72 -6.90
CA SER A 38 -4.46 3.82 -6.18
C SER A 38 -4.56 4.48 -4.80
N ARG A 39 -5.77 4.62 -4.24
CA ARG A 39 -6.01 5.30 -2.96
C ARG A 39 -6.70 4.39 -1.96
N GLY A 40 -6.42 4.59 -0.68
CA GLY A 40 -6.97 3.81 0.42
C GLY A 40 -7.01 4.57 1.73
N ALA A 41 -7.94 4.21 2.61
CA ALA A 41 -8.06 4.84 3.92
C ALA A 41 -6.88 4.45 4.83
N CYS A 42 -6.47 5.36 5.70
CA CYS A 42 -5.56 5.04 6.79
C CYS A 42 -6.38 4.48 7.97
N HIS A 43 -6.11 3.25 8.40
CA HIS A 43 -6.86 2.61 9.50
C HIS A 43 -6.27 2.91 10.88
N GLU A 44 -5.02 3.38 10.96
CA GLU A 44 -4.37 3.69 12.23
C GLU A 44 -3.30 4.76 12.01
N GLY A 45 -3.12 5.67 12.98
CA GLY A 45 -2.12 6.75 12.93
C GLY A 45 -2.70 8.14 12.67
N PRO A 46 -1.86 9.14 12.34
CA PRO A 46 -2.25 10.56 12.35
C PRO A 46 -3.33 10.96 11.33
N TRP A 47 -3.54 10.11 10.32
CA TRP A 47 -4.51 10.34 9.25
C TRP A 47 -5.68 9.35 9.30
N HIS A 48 -5.97 8.76 10.47
CA HIS A 48 -7.04 7.79 10.64
C HIS A 48 -8.34 8.26 9.95
N GLY A 49 -8.96 7.37 9.16
CA GLY A 49 -10.16 7.63 8.38
C GLY A 49 -9.95 8.43 7.08
N SER A 50 -8.77 9.02 6.86
CA SER A 50 -8.49 9.83 5.66
C SER A 50 -7.98 9.00 4.50
N LEU A 51 -8.36 9.40 3.28
CA LEU A 51 -7.95 8.75 2.03
C LEU A 51 -6.53 9.18 1.60
N ARG A 52 -5.61 8.21 1.48
CA ARG A 52 -4.20 8.43 1.15
C ARG A 52 -3.81 7.67 -0.12
N GLY A 53 -3.01 8.31 -0.96
CA GLY A 53 -2.48 7.74 -2.20
C GLY A 53 -0.98 7.43 -2.13
N PRO A 54 -0.36 7.11 -3.28
CA PRO A 54 0.97 6.49 -3.33
C PRO A 54 2.11 7.36 -2.84
N ARG A 55 1.97 8.68 -2.98
CA ARG A 55 2.99 9.66 -2.55
C ARG A 55 2.83 10.12 -1.10
N ASN A 56 1.77 9.69 -0.42
CA ASN A 56 1.55 10.10 0.96
C ASN A 56 2.43 9.31 1.94
N ALA A 57 2.85 9.97 3.01
CA ALA A 57 3.50 9.38 4.17
C ALA A 57 2.93 10.01 5.45
N CYS A 58 2.98 9.28 6.56
CA CYS A 58 2.51 9.75 7.86
C CYS A 58 3.59 9.77 8.94
N GLY A 59 4.83 9.38 8.61
CA GLY A 59 5.94 9.26 9.56
C GLY A 59 5.85 8.04 10.50
N GLN A 60 4.67 7.43 10.67
CA GLN A 60 4.46 6.23 11.48
C GLN A 60 4.28 4.96 10.63
N TRP A 61 5.17 4.79 9.65
CA TRP A 61 5.11 3.65 8.73
C TRP A 61 5.42 2.34 9.45
N ARG A 62 4.64 1.30 9.12
CA ARG A 62 4.87 -0.09 9.53
C ARG A 62 4.91 -0.95 8.28
N CYS A 63 5.93 -1.80 8.14
CA CYS A 63 6.05 -2.66 6.97
C CYS A 63 4.77 -3.48 6.77
N TRP A 64 4.19 -3.43 5.57
CA TRP A 64 3.08 -4.29 5.22
C TRP A 64 3.58 -5.73 5.03
N VAL A 65 2.90 -6.68 5.67
CA VAL A 65 3.19 -8.11 5.55
C VAL A 65 1.98 -8.79 4.93
N ARG A 66 2.16 -9.37 3.73
CA ARG A 66 1.15 -10.21 3.10
C ARG A 66 1.34 -11.64 3.61
N ILE A 67 0.32 -12.20 4.23
CA ILE A 67 0.31 -13.63 4.58
C ILE A 67 -0.09 -14.39 3.32
N THR A 68 0.82 -15.21 2.80
CA THR A 68 0.54 -16.17 1.74
C THR A 68 0.39 -17.55 2.38
N SER A 69 -0.72 -18.24 2.11
CA SER A 69 -0.84 -19.65 2.47
C SER A 69 0.02 -20.41 1.47
N THR A 70 1.21 -20.82 1.88
CA THR A 70 1.98 -21.84 1.16
C THR A 70 1.33 -23.19 1.46
N ALA A 71 0.88 -23.90 0.44
CA ALA A 71 0.42 -25.29 0.52
C ALA A 71 1.56 -26.21 0.11
#